data_AF-A0A7K4FB16-F1
#
_entry.id   AF-A0A7K4FB16-F1
#
_cell.length_a   1.000
_cell.length_b   1.000
_cell.length_c   1.000
_cell.angle_alpha   90.00
_cell.angle_beta   90.00
_cell.angle_gamma   90.00
#
_symmetry.space_group_name_H-M   'P 1'
#
loop_
_entity.id
_entity.type
_entity.pdbx_description
1 polymer ?
#
loop_
_entity_poly.entity_id
_entity_poly.type
_entity_poly.pdbx_seq_one_letter_code
_entity_poly.pdbx_strand_id
1 'polypeptide(L)'
;LTGRNFSDKPWFTSAMNTKNGEDYGSDTVHKSPAINDDFTMVFSCKLHESGDPEKRVIGVLGAVFKWKEFAQRIMNDTPLLPDEIDKTRVLICDDDGNVIADTKERILEQNMQFSGRDELFKKEQGFAIIEKNFHKKLVCHALSPGFEGYRSKKWHSLIIQDMDDDSQIHDFSNSNNESLESVVELISNLSDETKKAISEIEKINDDTHILSLNAAIESAKVGDAGRGFSVISKFMADLSKTTSDITSNMDSNTQKKLSELYSFITSNSKEIRGARLTNLSFTNIDLVDRALYERTADVQWWSTECSIVKALTEKTDENIDFLNLRLDTILKFYTVYQDIVVCDMTGNIISNGSSENTEKTVKDSTWFKNMLKNSEQEYGFDIIRQTSESDTATKLMFSSKIHRDGKKSNEVIGILGIVFDWERFIKTIFDQTPLRENELNSTKLIILDSDRKKLSENTIQKNFAFENYLESSFDKKKCFKIIPIDDSEAILAHSKSAGYEGFSTGWHSIILQPL
;
A
#
# COMPACT_ATOMS: atom_id res chain seq x y z
N LEU A 1 26.63 16.34 -22.17
CA LEU A 1 27.57 15.29 -21.67
C LEU A 1 28.59 14.85 -22.73
N THR A 2 28.32 15.01 -24.03
CA THR A 2 29.14 14.54 -25.15
C THR A 2 30.63 14.90 -25.06
N GLY A 3 31.50 13.93 -25.37
CA GLY A 3 32.96 14.11 -25.42
C GLY A 3 33.69 14.10 -24.07
N ARG A 4 32.98 13.88 -22.95
CA ARG A 4 33.59 13.80 -21.62
C ARG A 4 33.98 12.37 -21.26
N ASN A 5 35.02 12.23 -20.43
CA ASN A 5 35.42 10.94 -19.86
C ASN A 5 34.66 10.70 -18.54
N PHE A 6 34.10 9.49 -18.39
CA PHE A 6 33.38 9.04 -17.20
C PHE A 6 33.95 7.74 -16.62
N SER A 7 35.13 7.29 -17.05
CA SER A 7 35.73 6.03 -16.62
C SER A 7 36.02 5.97 -15.11
N ASP A 8 36.17 7.13 -14.48
CA ASP A 8 36.41 7.33 -13.05
C ASP A 8 35.12 7.39 -12.21
N LYS A 9 33.94 7.44 -12.83
CA LYS A 9 32.69 7.62 -12.09
C LYS A 9 32.25 6.33 -11.41
N PRO A 10 31.67 6.41 -10.19
CA PRO A 10 31.29 5.21 -9.46
C PRO A 10 30.29 4.35 -10.21
N TRP A 11 29.30 4.93 -10.91
CA TRP A 11 28.40 4.17 -11.77
C TRP A 11 29.13 3.42 -12.90
N PHE A 12 30.11 4.05 -13.55
CA PHE A 12 30.86 3.42 -14.65
C PHE A 12 31.69 2.25 -14.12
N THR A 13 32.43 2.47 -13.03
CA THR A 13 33.23 1.43 -12.38
C THR A 13 32.33 0.30 -11.84
N SER A 14 31.17 0.65 -11.28
CA SER A 14 30.17 -0.32 -10.81
C SER A 14 29.68 -1.22 -11.94
N ALA A 15 29.32 -0.66 -13.10
CA ALA A 15 28.96 -1.44 -14.28
C ALA A 15 30.11 -2.33 -14.76
N MET A 16 31.34 -1.82 -14.84
CA MET A 16 32.48 -2.62 -15.30
C MET A 16 32.81 -3.80 -14.37
N ASN A 17 32.52 -3.66 -13.08
CA ASN A 17 32.75 -4.68 -12.06
C ASN A 17 31.66 -5.77 -11.96
N THR A 18 30.57 -5.67 -12.74
CA THR A 18 29.55 -6.72 -12.76
C THR A 18 30.10 -8.05 -13.27
N LYS A 19 29.48 -9.17 -12.91
CA LYS A 19 30.05 -10.51 -13.21
C LYS A 19 29.70 -10.98 -14.62
N ASN A 20 28.46 -10.77 -15.05
CA ASN A 20 27.97 -11.15 -16.38
C ASN A 20 27.48 -9.90 -17.16
N GLY A 21 27.06 -10.09 -18.41
CA GLY A 21 26.54 -9.02 -19.27
C GLY A 21 25.08 -8.63 -19.00
N GLU A 22 24.39 -9.37 -18.13
CA GLU A 22 22.99 -9.16 -17.76
C GLU A 22 22.82 -8.38 -16.45
N ASP A 23 23.88 -8.32 -15.64
CA ASP A 23 23.97 -7.58 -14.39
C ASP A 23 24.06 -6.07 -14.64
N TYR A 24 23.55 -5.28 -13.69
CA TYR A 24 23.65 -3.83 -13.69
C TYR A 24 24.44 -3.32 -12.47
N GLY A 25 25.15 -2.21 -12.69
CA GLY A 25 25.74 -1.38 -11.65
C GLY A 25 24.85 -0.19 -11.31
N SER A 26 25.06 0.40 -10.14
CA SER A 26 24.34 1.62 -9.74
C SER A 26 25.13 2.44 -8.74
N ASP A 27 25.00 3.76 -8.81
CA ASP A 27 25.56 4.68 -7.81
C ASP A 27 24.52 5.07 -6.74
N THR A 28 24.94 5.74 -5.67
CA THR A 28 24.02 6.38 -4.71
C THR A 28 23.61 7.77 -5.21
N VAL A 29 22.66 8.39 -4.50
CA VAL A 29 22.24 9.76 -4.78
C VAL A 29 23.42 10.70 -4.55
N HIS A 30 23.75 11.51 -5.55
CA HIS A 30 24.83 12.49 -5.49
C HIS A 30 24.50 13.71 -6.34
N LYS A 31 25.18 14.82 -6.06
CA LYS A 31 25.16 15.98 -6.97
C LYS A 31 26.08 15.74 -8.15
N SER A 32 25.60 16.05 -9.34
CA SER A 32 26.39 15.90 -10.56
C SER A 32 26.51 17.23 -11.30
N PRO A 33 27.72 17.81 -11.39
CA PRO A 33 27.98 19.00 -12.21
C PRO A 33 27.65 18.81 -13.70
N ALA A 34 27.50 17.55 -14.13
CA ALA A 34 27.19 17.20 -15.50
C ALA A 34 25.73 17.51 -15.89
N ILE A 35 24.86 17.72 -14.90
CA ILE A 35 23.42 18.02 -15.05
C ILE A 35 23.01 19.24 -14.20
N ASN A 36 23.78 20.32 -14.28
CA ASN A 36 23.53 21.57 -13.55
C ASN A 36 23.57 21.45 -12.01
N ASP A 37 24.41 20.54 -11.49
CA ASP A 37 24.61 20.33 -10.05
C ASP A 37 23.35 19.83 -9.30
N ASP A 38 22.41 19.23 -10.04
CA ASP A 38 21.22 18.62 -9.46
C ASP A 38 21.51 17.23 -8.88
N PHE A 39 20.60 16.75 -8.02
CA PHE A 39 20.68 15.43 -7.41
C PHE A 39 20.25 14.36 -8.40
N THR A 40 21.12 13.37 -8.59
CA THR A 40 20.90 12.25 -9.49
C THR A 40 21.32 10.94 -8.89
N MET A 41 20.78 9.89 -9.47
CA MET A 41 21.23 8.52 -9.29
C MET A 41 21.40 7.92 -10.68
N VAL A 42 22.43 7.11 -10.88
CA VAL A 42 22.73 6.53 -12.19
C VAL A 42 22.68 5.01 -12.07
N PHE A 43 21.82 4.40 -12.88
CA PHE A 43 21.88 2.97 -13.18
C PHE A 43 22.72 2.75 -14.42
N SER A 44 23.43 1.64 -14.49
CA SER A 44 24.39 1.42 -15.56
C SER A 44 24.56 -0.04 -15.90
N CYS A 45 24.80 -0.34 -17.17
CA CYS A 45 25.06 -1.70 -17.64
C CYS A 45 26.15 -1.71 -18.71
N LYS A 46 26.77 -2.87 -18.90
CA LYS A 46 27.75 -3.07 -19.97
C LYS A 46 27.03 -3.10 -21.32
N LEU A 47 27.65 -2.46 -22.31
CA LEU A 47 27.26 -2.60 -23.71
C LEU A 47 28.14 -3.65 -24.37
N HIS A 48 27.53 -4.61 -25.03
CA HIS A 48 28.23 -5.70 -25.69
C HIS A 48 28.06 -5.63 -27.22
N GLU A 49 29.03 -6.16 -27.96
CA GLU A 49 28.94 -6.25 -29.43
C GLU A 49 27.63 -6.91 -29.87
N SER A 50 27.00 -6.35 -30.91
CA SER A 50 25.73 -6.84 -31.46
C SER A 50 24.56 -6.92 -30.46
N GLY A 51 24.69 -6.33 -29.27
CA GLY A 51 23.66 -6.40 -28.22
C GLY A 51 23.54 -7.77 -27.54
N ASP A 52 24.56 -8.62 -27.65
CA ASP A 52 24.61 -9.97 -27.08
C ASP A 52 25.43 -9.96 -25.77
N PRO A 53 24.82 -10.22 -24.59
CA PRO A 53 25.49 -10.18 -23.28
C PRO A 53 26.74 -11.07 -23.15
N GLU A 54 26.87 -12.11 -23.99
CA GLU A 54 28.00 -13.04 -23.95
C GLU A 54 29.20 -12.56 -24.79
N LYS A 55 29.01 -11.52 -25.61
CA LYS A 55 30.07 -10.98 -26.47
C LYS A 55 30.96 -9.96 -25.76
N ARG A 56 31.96 -9.44 -26.48
CA ARG A 56 32.91 -8.46 -25.98
C ARG A 56 32.21 -7.18 -25.54
N VAL A 57 32.63 -6.65 -24.39
CA VAL A 57 32.20 -5.33 -23.89
C VAL A 57 32.80 -4.22 -24.77
N ILE A 58 31.95 -3.30 -25.23
CA ILE A 58 32.30 -2.16 -26.07
C ILE A 58 32.03 -0.80 -25.41
N GLY A 59 31.33 -0.79 -24.29
CA GLY A 59 31.04 0.45 -23.55
C GLY A 59 30.19 0.21 -22.32
N VAL A 60 29.72 1.32 -21.73
CA VAL A 60 28.77 1.32 -20.61
C VAL A 60 27.63 2.28 -20.97
N LEU A 61 26.40 1.83 -20.78
CA LEU A 61 25.22 2.68 -20.83
C LEU A 61 24.88 3.13 -19.42
N GLY A 62 24.65 4.43 -19.23
CA GLY A 62 24.21 5.00 -17.96
C GLY A 62 22.85 5.68 -18.11
N ALA A 63 21.85 5.20 -17.37
CA ALA A 63 20.55 5.84 -17.21
C ALA A 63 20.63 6.84 -16.05
N VAL A 64 20.66 8.13 -16.39
CA VAL A 64 20.78 9.23 -15.43
C VAL A 64 19.40 9.65 -14.96
N PHE A 65 19.08 9.40 -13.70
CA PHE A 65 17.77 9.64 -13.14
C PHE A 65 17.69 11.01 -12.47
N LYS A 66 16.60 11.75 -12.74
CA LYS A 66 16.33 13.04 -12.09
C LYS A 66 15.76 12.82 -10.70
N TRP A 67 16.65 12.51 -9.76
CA TRP A 67 16.26 12.03 -8.44
C TRP A 67 15.45 13.06 -7.66
N LYS A 68 15.86 14.34 -7.65
CA LYS A 68 15.14 15.39 -6.90
C LYS A 68 13.68 15.52 -7.36
N GLU A 69 13.45 15.69 -8.67
CA GLU A 69 12.10 15.84 -9.24
C GLU A 69 11.20 14.66 -8.89
N PHE A 70 11.71 13.43 -9.02
CA PHE A 70 10.96 12.21 -8.73
C PHE A 70 10.69 12.02 -7.23
N ALA A 71 11.74 12.06 -6.41
CA ALA A 71 11.63 11.70 -5.01
C ALA A 71 10.80 12.72 -4.22
N GLN A 72 10.97 14.02 -4.51
CA GLN A 72 10.24 15.06 -3.79
C GLN A 72 8.75 15.06 -4.10
N ARG A 73 8.34 14.66 -5.31
CA ARG A 73 6.93 14.44 -5.61
C ARG A 73 6.35 13.36 -4.69
N ILE A 74 7.02 12.22 -4.55
CA ILE A 74 6.58 11.13 -3.68
C ILE A 74 6.49 11.59 -2.21
N MET A 75 7.49 12.31 -1.73
CA MET A 75 7.50 12.83 -0.36
C MET A 75 6.33 13.79 -0.11
N ASN A 76 6.07 14.70 -1.04
CA ASN A 76 5.01 15.71 -0.92
C ASN A 76 3.60 15.15 -1.14
N ASP A 77 3.47 14.10 -1.95
CA ASP A 77 2.19 13.41 -2.22
C ASP A 77 1.85 12.37 -1.14
N THR A 78 2.68 12.24 -0.08
CA THR A 78 2.40 11.35 1.05
C THR A 78 1.08 11.79 1.71
N PRO A 79 0.08 10.89 1.84
CA PRO A 79 -1.25 11.26 2.31
C PRO A 79 -1.24 11.51 3.82
N LEU A 80 -1.13 12.78 4.20
CA LEU A 80 -1.25 13.28 5.58
C LEU A 80 -2.57 14.03 5.76
N LEU A 81 -3.11 14.03 6.97
CA LEU A 81 -4.26 14.90 7.28
C LEU A 81 -3.81 16.37 7.28
N PRO A 82 -4.70 17.33 6.94
CA PRO A 82 -4.34 18.75 6.89
C PRO A 82 -3.65 19.26 8.17
N ASP A 83 -4.14 18.83 9.34
CA ASP A 83 -3.59 19.23 10.65
C ASP A 83 -2.28 18.51 11.01
N GLU A 84 -1.86 17.51 10.22
CA GLU A 84 -0.61 16.76 10.42
C GLU A 84 0.54 17.29 9.59
N ILE A 85 0.26 17.97 8.47
CA ILE A 85 1.28 18.38 7.48
C ILE A 85 2.39 19.20 8.14
N ASP A 86 2.04 20.21 8.94
CA ASP A 86 3.01 21.13 9.54
C ASP A 86 3.87 20.49 10.64
N LYS A 87 3.36 19.42 11.28
CA LYS A 87 4.06 18.68 12.34
C LYS A 87 4.75 17.42 11.87
N THR A 88 4.68 17.09 10.58
CA THR A 88 5.21 15.84 10.02
C THR A 88 6.30 16.11 8.99
N ARG A 89 7.42 15.39 9.12
CA ARG A 89 8.50 15.32 8.13
C ARG A 89 8.55 13.92 7.54
N VAL A 90 8.50 13.83 6.22
CA VAL A 90 8.62 12.56 5.49
C VAL A 90 9.95 12.57 4.74
N LEU A 91 10.73 11.51 4.87
CA LEU A 91 12.05 11.42 4.26
C LEU A 91 12.44 9.97 3.93
N ILE A 92 13.42 9.81 3.06
CA ILE A 92 14.09 8.53 2.77
C ILE A 92 15.57 8.69 3.11
N CYS A 93 16.16 7.68 3.75
CA CYS A 93 17.60 7.60 3.97
C CYS A 93 18.18 6.24 3.57
N ASP A 94 19.51 6.17 3.40
CA ASP A 94 20.24 4.90 3.26
C ASP A 94 20.51 4.21 4.62
N ASP A 95 21.14 3.04 4.60
CA ASP A 95 21.49 2.22 5.78
C ASP A 95 22.43 2.97 6.75
N ASP A 96 23.24 3.90 6.23
CA ASP A 96 24.11 4.78 7.02
C ASP A 96 23.34 5.96 7.65
N GLY A 97 22.10 6.20 7.21
CA GLY A 97 21.23 7.27 7.66
C GLY A 97 21.33 8.56 6.85
N ASN A 98 22.08 8.59 5.74
CA ASN A 98 22.17 9.78 4.90
C ASN A 98 20.81 10.04 4.23
N VAL A 99 20.30 11.26 4.39
CA VAL A 99 19.00 11.64 3.84
C VAL A 99 19.12 11.79 2.32
N ILE A 100 18.36 10.99 1.58
CA ILE A 100 18.35 11.00 0.12
C ILE A 100 17.08 11.64 -0.45
N ALA A 101 15.98 11.72 0.29
CA ALA A 101 14.77 12.48 -0.08
C ALA A 101 14.13 13.07 1.19
N ASP A 102 13.49 14.23 1.12
CA ASP A 102 13.02 14.94 2.33
C ASP A 102 12.01 16.04 2.00
N THR A 103 10.85 16.06 2.67
CA THR A 103 9.86 17.16 2.53
C THR A 103 10.42 18.53 2.89
N LYS A 104 11.53 18.61 3.64
CA LYS A 104 12.24 19.88 3.93
C LYS A 104 13.33 20.25 2.92
N GLU A 105 13.45 19.49 1.83
CA GLU A 105 14.45 19.64 0.76
C GLU A 105 15.92 19.54 1.19
N ARG A 106 16.24 18.90 2.32
CA ARG A 106 17.61 18.79 2.86
C ARG A 106 18.33 17.52 2.39
N ILE A 107 18.36 17.30 1.08
CA ILE A 107 18.96 16.10 0.47
C ILE A 107 20.49 16.13 0.65
N LEU A 108 21.06 15.08 1.24
CA LEU A 108 22.48 14.90 1.60
C LEU A 108 23.05 15.96 2.57
N GLU A 109 22.19 16.76 3.22
CA GLU A 109 22.62 17.75 4.21
C GLU A 109 22.57 17.22 5.64
N GLN A 110 21.86 16.10 5.87
CA GLN A 110 21.64 15.51 7.18
C GLN A 110 21.88 14.01 7.18
N ASN A 111 22.38 13.53 8.32
CA ASN A 111 22.44 12.11 8.65
C ASN A 111 21.50 11.84 9.83
N MET A 112 20.59 10.88 9.66
CA MET A 112 19.58 10.50 10.64
C MET A 112 20.21 9.65 11.73
N GLN A 113 20.42 10.29 12.89
CA GLN A 113 20.92 9.67 14.11
C GLN A 113 19.95 9.94 15.25
N PHE A 114 19.47 8.87 15.89
CA PHE A 114 18.60 8.94 17.07
C PHE A 114 18.70 7.64 17.89
N SER A 115 18.30 7.71 19.16
CA SER A 115 18.33 6.56 20.06
C SER A 115 17.42 5.45 19.54
N GLY A 116 17.93 4.20 19.49
CA GLY A 116 17.18 3.04 18.98
C GLY A 116 17.14 2.90 17.46
N ARG A 117 17.81 3.79 16.69
CA ARG A 117 17.85 3.71 15.22
C ARG A 117 18.30 2.35 14.70
N ASP A 118 19.41 1.84 15.19
CA ASP A 118 20.00 0.60 14.67
C ASP A 118 19.14 -0.64 15.00
N GLU A 119 18.34 -0.60 16.06
CA GLU A 119 17.35 -1.63 16.35
C GLU A 119 16.12 -1.50 15.46
N LEU A 120 15.69 -0.27 15.19
CA LEU A 120 14.58 0.02 14.28
C LEU A 120 14.92 -0.41 12.84
N PHE A 121 16.11 -0.06 12.36
CA PHE A 121 16.57 -0.34 10.99
C PHE A 121 16.79 -1.83 10.72
N LYS A 122 16.92 -2.67 11.77
CA LYS A 122 16.96 -4.13 11.63
C LYS A 122 15.59 -4.76 11.33
N LYS A 123 14.50 -4.03 11.58
CA LYS A 123 13.13 -4.50 11.32
C LYS A 123 12.73 -4.12 9.89
N GLU A 124 11.79 -4.85 9.30
CA GLU A 124 11.21 -4.44 8.01
C GLU A 124 10.32 -3.21 8.15
N GLN A 125 9.65 -3.09 9.29
CA GLN A 125 8.83 -1.94 9.65
C GLN A 125 8.76 -1.82 11.17
N GLY A 126 8.49 -0.61 11.65
CA GLY A 126 8.31 -0.37 13.06
C GLY A 126 8.17 1.11 13.37
N PHE A 127 8.20 1.44 14.64
CA PHE A 127 8.28 2.82 15.09
C PHE A 127 9.17 2.93 16.33
N ALA A 128 9.63 4.14 16.61
CA ALA A 128 10.31 4.51 17.84
C ALA A 128 9.79 5.87 18.31
N ILE A 129 9.68 6.05 19.62
CA ILE A 129 9.42 7.36 20.22
C ILE A 129 10.76 7.92 20.68
N ILE A 130 11.12 9.08 20.16
CA ILE A 130 12.35 9.77 20.54
C ILE A 130 12.00 11.03 21.33
N GLU A 131 12.71 11.26 22.44
CA GLU A 131 12.55 12.45 23.26
C GLU A 131 13.79 13.33 23.13
N LYS A 132 13.59 14.61 22.78
CA LYS A 132 14.67 15.59 22.70
C LYS A 132 14.17 16.94 23.20
N ASN A 133 14.83 17.46 24.24
CA ASN A 133 14.50 18.75 24.86
C ASN A 133 13.02 18.85 25.30
N PHE A 134 12.49 17.81 25.97
CA PHE A 134 11.09 17.71 26.40
C PHE A 134 10.04 17.59 25.28
N HIS A 135 10.46 17.65 24.02
CA HIS A 135 9.58 17.35 22.88
C HIS A 135 9.73 15.89 22.48
N LYS A 136 8.60 15.18 22.44
CA LYS A 136 8.54 13.81 21.94
C LYS A 136 8.22 13.81 20.45
N LYS A 137 8.88 12.93 19.70
CA LYS A 137 8.61 12.69 18.28
C LYS A 137 8.36 11.21 18.06
N LEU A 138 7.34 10.91 17.25
CA LEU A 138 7.11 9.58 16.73
C LEU A 138 7.92 9.42 15.44
N VAL A 139 8.76 8.39 15.36
CA VAL A 139 9.51 8.01 14.16
C VAL A 139 8.97 6.69 13.67
N CYS A 140 8.18 6.71 12.60
CA CYS A 140 7.76 5.52 11.89
C CYS A 140 8.81 5.14 10.84
N HIS A 141 9.01 3.85 10.63
CA HIS A 141 10.03 3.30 9.75
C HIS A 141 9.47 2.16 8.91
N ALA A 142 9.90 2.13 7.64
CA ALA A 142 9.77 0.98 6.76
C ALA A 142 11.02 0.81 5.90
N LEU A 143 11.53 -0.42 5.79
CA LEU A 143 12.60 -0.82 4.89
C LEU A 143 12.01 -1.07 3.50
N SER A 144 12.65 -0.56 2.45
CA SER A 144 12.24 -0.79 1.08
C SER A 144 12.41 -2.28 0.70
N PRO A 145 11.31 -3.00 0.38
CA PRO A 145 11.38 -4.44 0.07
C PRO A 145 11.96 -4.74 -1.31
N GLY A 146 12.11 -3.72 -2.18
CA GLY A 146 12.34 -3.92 -3.61
C GLY A 146 11.04 -4.22 -4.37
N PHE A 147 11.13 -4.34 -5.70
CA PHE A 147 9.97 -4.60 -6.57
C PHE A 147 10.41 -5.27 -7.87
N GLU A 148 9.65 -6.23 -8.41
CA GLU A 148 9.91 -6.90 -9.70
C GLU A 148 11.38 -7.31 -9.94
N GLY A 149 12.03 -7.95 -8.93
CA GLY A 149 13.42 -8.40 -9.04
C GLY A 149 14.48 -7.33 -8.77
N TYR A 150 14.11 -6.04 -8.73
CA TYR A 150 14.95 -4.98 -8.19
C TYR A 150 15.07 -5.14 -6.68
N ARG A 151 16.31 -5.28 -6.19
CA ARG A 151 16.62 -5.26 -4.76
C ARG A 151 17.00 -3.85 -4.37
N SER A 152 16.24 -3.25 -3.45
CA SER A 152 16.55 -1.91 -2.95
C SER A 152 17.95 -1.89 -2.31
N LYS A 153 18.62 -0.73 -2.32
CA LYS A 153 19.89 -0.50 -1.61
C LYS A 153 19.72 -0.39 -0.09
N LYS A 154 18.76 -1.14 0.49
CA LYS A 154 18.30 -0.98 1.88
C LYS A 154 17.95 0.46 2.20
N TRP A 155 17.01 1.03 1.45
CA TRP A 155 16.51 2.36 1.76
C TRP A 155 15.46 2.29 2.84
N HIS A 156 15.51 3.26 3.75
CA HIS A 156 14.61 3.39 4.89
C HIS A 156 13.70 4.60 4.65
N SER A 157 12.40 4.36 4.58
CA SER A 157 11.39 5.42 4.64
C SER A 157 11.15 5.78 6.11
N LEU A 158 11.19 7.07 6.43
CA LEU A 158 10.94 7.59 7.76
C LEU A 158 9.85 8.67 7.72
N ILE A 159 8.85 8.53 8.59
CA ILE A 159 7.84 9.55 8.88
C ILE A 159 8.06 9.99 10.32
N ILE A 160 8.38 11.27 10.52
CA ILE A 160 8.71 11.85 11.81
C ILE A 160 7.66 12.88 12.15
N GLN A 161 6.86 12.62 13.17
CA GLN A 161 5.79 13.51 13.60
C GLN A 161 6.06 14.04 15.02
N ASP A 162 5.90 15.34 15.20
CA ASP A 162 5.93 15.96 16.53
C ASP A 162 4.65 15.58 17.30
N MET A 163 4.82 15.10 18.54
CA MET A 163 3.71 14.72 19.40
C MET A 163 3.34 15.89 20.31
N ASP A 164 2.04 16.17 20.40
CA ASP A 164 1.49 17.22 21.27
C ASP A 164 1.71 16.83 22.75
N ASP A 165 2.11 17.78 23.61
CA ASP A 165 2.51 17.52 25.00
C ASP A 165 1.42 16.82 25.86
N ASP A 166 0.14 16.92 25.46
CA ASP A 166 -1.00 16.26 26.14
C ASP A 166 -1.17 14.77 25.79
N SER A 167 -0.40 14.25 24.82
CA SER A 167 -0.44 12.83 24.43
C SER A 167 0.40 11.97 25.37
N GLN A 168 -0.11 11.72 26.58
CA GLN A 168 0.39 10.63 27.43
C GLN A 168 -0.02 9.28 26.82
N ILE A 169 0.63 8.89 25.72
CA ILE A 169 0.62 7.51 25.26
C ILE A 169 1.59 6.76 26.17
N HIS A 170 1.03 6.03 27.15
CA HIS A 170 1.76 4.97 27.82
C HIS A 170 2.29 3.99 26.77
N ASP A 171 3.52 3.52 26.98
CA ASP A 171 4.26 2.64 26.09
C ASP A 171 3.53 1.28 25.94
N PHE A 172 2.50 1.24 25.08
CA PHE A 172 1.78 0.04 24.66
C PHE A 172 2.46 -0.50 23.40
N SER A 173 3.72 -0.92 23.54
CA SER A 173 4.49 -1.51 22.45
C SER A 173 3.98 -2.91 22.13
N ASN A 174 3.27 -3.01 21.01
CA ASN A 174 3.08 -4.11 20.06
C ASN A 174 1.60 -4.33 19.72
N SER A 175 1.32 -4.42 18.41
CA SER A 175 0.05 -4.85 17.81
C SER A 175 -1.18 -3.96 18.10
N ASN A 176 -1.40 -2.92 17.27
CA ASN A 176 -2.56 -2.01 17.34
C ASN A 176 -3.99 -2.64 17.35
N ASN A 177 -4.15 -3.96 17.18
CA ASN A 177 -5.44 -4.63 17.45
C ASN A 177 -5.44 -5.45 18.75
N GLU A 178 -4.33 -6.06 19.14
CA GLU A 178 -4.24 -6.76 20.45
C GLU A 178 -4.37 -5.75 21.59
N SER A 179 -3.87 -4.53 21.40
CA SER A 179 -4.05 -3.44 22.36
C SER A 179 -5.52 -3.10 22.60
N LEU A 180 -6.34 -2.98 21.55
CA LEU A 180 -7.75 -2.62 21.69
C LEU A 180 -8.60 -3.73 22.31
N GLU A 181 -8.34 -4.99 21.94
CA GLU A 181 -8.99 -6.15 22.57
C GLU A 181 -8.62 -6.24 24.07
N SER A 182 -7.37 -5.97 24.42
CA SER A 182 -6.94 -5.90 25.82
C SER A 182 -7.59 -4.76 26.60
N VAL A 183 -7.85 -3.60 25.95
CA VAL A 183 -8.58 -2.49 26.60
C VAL A 183 -10.02 -2.88 26.86
N VAL A 184 -10.69 -3.56 25.92
CA VAL A 184 -12.06 -4.07 26.10
C VAL A 184 -12.11 -5.06 27.28
N GLU A 185 -11.13 -5.96 27.39
CA GLU A 185 -11.02 -6.89 28.51
C GLU A 185 -10.80 -6.17 29.86
N LEU A 186 -9.91 -5.18 29.90
CA LEU A 186 -9.66 -4.36 31.10
C LEU A 186 -10.94 -3.64 31.58
N ILE A 187 -11.73 -3.11 30.65
CA ILE A 187 -13.01 -2.46 30.96
C ILE A 187 -14.01 -3.49 31.51
N SER A 188 -14.01 -4.71 30.99
CA SER A 188 -14.86 -5.79 31.49
C SER A 188 -14.50 -6.17 32.92
N ASN A 189 -13.21 -6.34 33.19
CA ASN A 189 -12.73 -6.65 34.54
C ASN A 189 -13.05 -5.51 35.52
N LEU A 190 -12.84 -4.25 35.12
CA LEU A 190 -13.20 -3.08 35.92
C LEU A 190 -14.71 -3.00 36.21
N SER A 191 -15.55 -3.35 35.23
CA SER A 191 -17.00 -3.43 35.41
C SER A 191 -17.39 -4.44 36.48
N ASP A 192 -16.82 -5.64 36.43
CA ASP A 192 -17.11 -6.72 37.37
C ASP A 192 -16.60 -6.42 38.78
N GLU A 193 -15.41 -5.84 38.91
CA GLU A 193 -14.87 -5.37 40.20
C GLU A 193 -15.76 -4.28 40.81
N THR A 194 -16.20 -3.32 40.01
CA THR A 194 -17.05 -2.24 40.49
C THR A 194 -18.41 -2.75 40.96
N LYS A 195 -19.02 -3.70 40.24
CA LYS A 195 -20.27 -4.37 40.65
C LYS A 195 -20.11 -5.11 41.98
N LYS A 196 -18.99 -5.81 42.18
CA LYS A 196 -18.72 -6.51 43.45
C LYS A 196 -18.62 -5.52 44.62
N ALA A 197 -17.88 -4.43 44.45
CA ALA A 197 -17.74 -3.40 45.49
C ALA A 197 -19.09 -2.75 45.85
N ILE A 198 -19.92 -2.44 44.85
CA ILE A 198 -21.28 -1.91 45.05
C ILE A 198 -22.14 -2.90 45.83
N SER A 199 -22.12 -4.18 45.46
CA SER A 199 -22.86 -5.24 46.17
C SER A 199 -22.41 -5.42 47.63
N GLU A 200 -21.11 -5.29 47.92
CA GLU A 200 -20.60 -5.31 49.29
C GLU A 200 -21.09 -4.10 50.11
N ILE A 201 -21.11 -2.91 49.51
CA ILE A 201 -21.63 -1.70 50.17
C ILE A 201 -23.13 -1.86 50.45
N GLU A 202 -23.92 -2.38 49.51
CA GLU A 202 -25.34 -2.66 49.71
C GLU A 202 -25.56 -3.64 50.87
N LYS A 203 -24.78 -4.72 50.93
CA LYS A 203 -24.86 -5.68 52.04
C LYS A 203 -24.56 -5.06 53.40
N ILE A 204 -23.50 -4.25 53.49
CA ILE A 204 -23.16 -3.52 54.73
C ILE A 204 -24.28 -2.54 55.09
N ASN A 205 -24.86 -1.88 54.08
CA ASN A 205 -25.94 -0.93 54.27
C ASN A 205 -27.22 -1.60 54.78
N ASP A 206 -27.56 -2.78 54.28
CA ASP A 206 -28.71 -3.59 54.73
C ASP A 206 -28.54 -4.06 56.18
N ASP A 207 -27.34 -4.55 56.53
CA ASP A 207 -27.01 -4.92 57.91
C ASP A 207 -27.15 -3.71 58.84
N THR A 208 -26.67 -2.54 58.41
CA THR A 208 -26.80 -1.27 59.13
C THR A 208 -28.26 -0.84 59.27
N HIS A 209 -29.07 -1.02 58.22
CA HIS A 209 -30.49 -0.72 58.23
C HIS A 209 -31.23 -1.58 59.27
N ILE A 210 -30.99 -2.90 59.26
CA ILE A 210 -31.60 -3.85 60.20
C ILE A 210 -31.18 -3.52 61.64
N LEU A 211 -29.90 -3.21 61.88
CA LEU A 211 -29.42 -2.79 63.20
C LEU A 211 -30.11 -1.50 63.67
N SER A 212 -30.26 -0.52 62.79
CA SER A 212 -30.95 0.74 63.09
C SER A 212 -32.42 0.51 63.42
N LEU A 213 -33.09 -0.38 62.69
CA LEU A 213 -34.50 -0.72 62.89
C LEU A 213 -34.69 -1.45 64.23
N ASN A 214 -33.83 -2.42 64.54
CA ASN A 214 -33.85 -3.14 65.82
C ASN A 214 -33.61 -2.19 67.00
N ALA A 215 -32.66 -1.25 66.85
CA ALA A 215 -32.40 -0.22 67.86
C ALA A 215 -33.59 0.73 68.03
N ALA A 216 -34.29 1.10 66.94
CA ALA A 216 -35.49 1.93 67.00
C ALA A 216 -36.64 1.21 67.74
N ILE A 217 -36.85 -0.09 67.47
CA ILE A 217 -37.87 -0.91 68.13
C ILE A 217 -37.59 -1.01 69.64
N GLU A 218 -36.36 -1.36 70.03
CA GLU A 218 -36.02 -1.49 71.45
C GLU A 218 -36.05 -0.12 72.15
N SER A 219 -35.61 0.95 71.47
CA SER A 219 -35.74 2.31 71.97
C SER A 219 -37.20 2.73 72.22
N ALA A 220 -38.14 2.34 71.36
CA ALA A 220 -39.56 2.62 71.55
C ALA A 220 -40.15 1.82 72.74
N LYS A 221 -39.66 0.60 72.94
CA LYS A 221 -40.11 -0.32 74.00
C LYS A 221 -39.66 0.12 75.40
N VAL A 222 -38.48 0.71 75.54
CA VAL A 222 -37.95 1.21 76.83
C VAL A 222 -38.44 2.64 77.15
N GLY A 223 -39.20 3.27 76.24
CA GLY A 223 -39.89 4.55 76.47
C GLY A 223 -38.93 5.72 76.72
N ASP A 224 -39.12 6.44 77.82
CA ASP A 224 -38.37 7.68 78.11
C ASP A 224 -36.86 7.48 78.30
N ALA A 225 -36.44 6.31 78.80
CA ALA A 225 -35.01 6.00 78.93
C ALA A 225 -34.35 5.67 77.56
N GLY A 226 -35.14 5.42 76.51
CA GLY A 226 -34.66 5.12 75.16
C GLY A 226 -34.44 6.36 74.27
N ARG A 227 -34.87 7.56 74.66
CA ARG A 227 -34.88 8.75 73.77
C ARG A 227 -33.54 9.03 73.08
N GLY A 228 -32.41 8.85 73.77
CA GLY A 228 -31.07 9.03 73.18
C GLY A 228 -30.75 8.00 72.09
N PHE A 229 -31.16 6.74 72.28
CA PHE A 229 -31.01 5.67 71.29
C PHE A 229 -31.94 5.88 70.09
N SER A 230 -33.13 6.44 70.29
CA SER A 230 -34.07 6.77 69.19
C SER A 230 -33.49 7.77 68.18
N VAL A 231 -32.73 8.77 68.66
CA VAL A 231 -32.06 9.75 67.80
C VAL A 231 -30.97 9.09 66.95
N ILE A 232 -30.17 8.22 67.57
CA ILE A 232 -29.10 7.47 66.88
C ILE A 232 -29.71 6.53 65.84
N SER A 233 -30.76 5.78 66.19
CA SER A 233 -31.41 4.86 65.24
C SER A 233 -32.00 5.59 64.04
N LYS A 234 -32.59 6.77 64.25
CA LYS A 234 -33.11 7.61 63.15
C LYS A 234 -31.99 8.11 62.24
N PHE A 235 -30.88 8.59 62.83
CA PHE A 235 -29.71 9.00 62.06
C PHE A 235 -29.11 7.85 61.23
N MET A 236 -29.03 6.65 61.80
CA MET A 236 -28.53 5.47 61.07
C MET A 236 -29.49 5.04 59.95
N ALA A 237 -30.80 5.15 60.13
CA ALA A 237 -31.77 4.88 59.08
C ALA A 237 -31.67 5.91 57.94
N ASP A 238 -31.53 7.19 58.27
CA ASP A 238 -31.33 8.27 57.28
C ASP A 238 -29.98 8.10 56.54
N LEU A 239 -28.91 7.72 57.25
CA LEU A 239 -27.61 7.40 56.67
C LEU A 239 -27.70 6.19 55.73
N SER A 240 -28.43 5.15 56.13
CA SER A 240 -28.59 3.95 55.32
C SER A 240 -29.36 4.23 54.02
N LYS A 241 -30.41 5.04 54.11
CA LYS A 241 -31.13 5.54 52.94
C LYS A 241 -30.22 6.34 52.01
N THR A 242 -29.47 7.29 52.57
CA THR A 242 -28.53 8.13 51.79
C THR A 242 -27.46 7.29 51.11
N THR A 243 -26.95 6.26 51.81
CA THR A 243 -25.96 5.33 51.25
C THR A 243 -26.56 4.53 50.10
N SER A 244 -27.79 4.02 50.24
CA SER A 244 -28.50 3.32 49.17
C SER A 244 -28.68 4.21 47.93
N ASP A 245 -29.10 5.47 48.12
CA ASP A 245 -29.26 6.43 47.03
C ASP A 245 -27.93 6.72 46.32
N ILE A 246 -26.82 6.87 47.07
CA ILE A 246 -25.48 7.08 46.49
C ILE A 246 -25.03 5.86 45.71
N THR A 247 -25.16 4.66 46.28
CA THR A 247 -24.73 3.40 45.67
C THR A 247 -25.51 3.11 44.39
N SER A 248 -26.83 3.35 44.38
CA SER A 248 -27.67 3.22 43.19
C SER A 248 -27.31 4.23 42.09
N ASN A 249 -27.04 5.49 42.46
CA ASN A 249 -26.55 6.49 41.52
C ASN A 249 -25.15 6.16 40.99
N MET A 250 -24.29 5.58 41.82
CA MET A 250 -22.94 5.16 41.42
C MET A 250 -23.00 3.98 40.44
N ASP A 251 -23.84 2.97 40.70
CA ASP A 251 -24.05 1.84 39.78
C ASP A 251 -24.55 2.33 38.42
N SER A 252 -25.65 3.08 38.41
CA SER A 252 -26.24 3.59 37.16
C SER A 252 -25.30 4.48 36.36
N ASN A 253 -24.59 5.41 37.01
CA ASN A 253 -23.61 6.27 36.32
C ASN A 253 -22.40 5.46 35.81
N THR A 254 -21.93 4.48 36.57
CA THR A 254 -20.80 3.64 36.15
C THR A 254 -21.18 2.75 34.98
N GLN A 255 -22.32 2.05 35.03
CA GLN A 255 -22.81 1.24 33.92
C GLN A 255 -23.00 2.08 32.65
N LYS A 256 -23.55 3.29 32.78
CA LYS A 256 -23.72 4.22 31.65
C LYS A 256 -22.36 4.60 31.04
N LYS A 257 -21.39 5.02 31.85
CA LYS A 257 -20.05 5.39 31.36
C LYS A 257 -19.30 4.21 30.75
N LEU A 258 -19.42 3.01 31.31
CA LEU A 258 -18.82 1.81 30.74
C LEU A 258 -19.44 1.49 29.38
N SER A 259 -20.76 1.55 29.25
CA SER A 259 -21.45 1.37 27.96
C SER A 259 -21.02 2.41 26.91
N GLU A 260 -20.91 3.69 27.32
CA GLU A 260 -20.39 4.75 26.45
C GLU A 260 -18.95 4.44 26.00
N LEU A 261 -18.06 4.03 26.91
CA LEU A 261 -16.69 3.63 26.59
C LEU A 261 -16.62 2.42 25.65
N TYR A 262 -17.43 1.39 25.88
CA TYR A 262 -17.50 0.23 25.00
C TYR A 262 -17.93 0.61 23.59
N SER A 263 -18.97 1.45 23.47
CA SER A 263 -19.45 1.93 22.17
C SER A 263 -18.40 2.78 21.45
N PHE A 264 -17.71 3.65 22.21
CA PHE A 264 -16.64 4.50 21.69
C PHE A 264 -15.46 3.67 21.17
N ILE A 265 -14.96 2.71 21.96
CA ILE A 265 -13.83 1.86 21.57
C ILE A 265 -14.19 0.99 20.37
N THR A 266 -15.38 0.38 20.37
CA THR A 266 -15.83 -0.46 19.26
C THR A 266 -15.97 0.35 17.97
N SER A 267 -16.56 1.54 18.05
CA SER A 267 -16.70 2.44 16.90
C SER A 267 -15.34 2.91 16.39
N ASN A 268 -14.47 3.38 17.28
CA ASN A 268 -13.13 3.87 16.93
C ASN A 268 -12.23 2.75 16.37
N SER A 269 -12.34 1.53 16.90
CA SER A 269 -11.65 0.35 16.37
C SER A 269 -12.06 0.07 14.92
N LYS A 270 -13.36 0.08 14.62
CA LYS A 270 -13.88 -0.11 13.26
C LYS A 270 -13.42 1.02 12.33
N GLU A 271 -13.37 2.26 12.82
CA GLU A 271 -12.91 3.42 12.04
C GLU A 271 -11.42 3.35 11.71
N ILE A 272 -10.56 3.02 12.69
CA ILE A 272 -9.11 2.82 12.49
C ILE A 272 -8.86 1.68 11.50
N ARG A 273 -9.53 0.53 11.68
CA ARG A 273 -9.41 -0.61 10.75
C ARG A 273 -9.89 -0.21 9.34
N GLY A 274 -11.02 0.48 9.24
CA GLY A 274 -11.59 0.97 7.99
C GLY A 274 -10.65 1.89 7.23
N ALA A 275 -10.14 2.93 7.90
CA ALA A 275 -9.19 3.87 7.32
C ALA A 275 -7.91 3.17 6.83
N ARG A 276 -7.36 2.22 7.62
CA ARG A 276 -6.21 1.41 7.22
C ARG A 276 -6.49 0.65 5.93
N LEU A 277 -7.59 -0.11 5.87
CA LEU A 277 -7.93 -0.92 4.70
C LEU A 277 -8.22 -0.06 3.45
N THR A 278 -8.83 1.12 3.62
CA THR A 278 -9.02 2.07 2.52
C THR A 278 -7.68 2.56 1.99
N ASN A 279 -6.70 2.84 2.84
CA ASN A 279 -5.35 3.25 2.42
C ASN A 279 -4.59 2.12 1.73
N LEU A 280 -4.72 0.87 2.21
CA LEU A 280 -4.16 -0.30 1.53
C LEU A 280 -4.78 -0.51 0.15
N SER A 281 -6.12 -0.40 0.06
CA SER A 281 -6.83 -0.48 -1.21
C SER A 281 -6.37 0.59 -2.20
N PHE A 282 -6.17 1.83 -1.72
CA PHE A 282 -5.62 2.90 -2.54
C PHE A 282 -4.20 2.59 -3.03
N THR A 283 -3.34 2.08 -2.14
CA THR A 283 -1.96 1.72 -2.49
C THR A 283 -1.94 0.66 -3.58
N ASN A 284 -2.80 -0.36 -3.46
CA ASN A 284 -2.90 -1.43 -4.46
C ASN A 284 -3.32 -0.89 -5.84
N ILE A 285 -4.33 -0.02 -5.91
CA ILE A 285 -4.76 0.54 -7.21
C ILE A 285 -3.75 1.55 -7.78
N ASP A 286 -3.04 2.29 -6.93
CA ASP A 286 -1.99 3.22 -7.36
C ASP A 286 -0.79 2.47 -7.96
N LEU A 287 -0.39 1.34 -7.36
CA LEU A 287 0.65 0.46 -7.91
C LEU A 287 0.25 -0.13 -9.27
N VAL A 288 -1.02 -0.51 -9.43
CA VAL A 288 -1.55 -0.98 -10.72
C VAL A 288 -1.46 0.12 -11.77
N ASP A 289 -1.95 1.33 -11.49
CA ASP A 289 -1.93 2.44 -12.47
C ASP A 289 -0.50 2.79 -12.90
N ARG A 290 0.44 2.85 -11.95
CA ARG A 290 1.87 3.12 -12.24
C ARG A 290 2.46 2.05 -13.14
N ALA A 291 2.28 0.78 -12.79
CA ALA A 291 2.84 -0.32 -13.56
C ALA A 291 2.26 -0.37 -14.98
N LEU A 292 0.95 -0.17 -15.14
CA LEU A 292 0.32 -0.14 -16.46
C LEU A 292 0.75 1.07 -17.28
N TYR A 293 0.92 2.25 -16.66
CA TYR A 293 1.46 3.43 -17.33
C TYR A 293 2.85 3.16 -17.92
N GLU A 294 3.74 2.54 -17.15
CA GLU A 294 5.08 2.18 -17.63
C GLU A 294 5.02 1.34 -18.92
N ARG A 295 4.08 0.40 -19.02
CA ARG A 295 3.92 -0.42 -20.23
C ARG A 295 3.43 0.36 -21.45
N THR A 296 2.69 1.46 -21.22
CA THR A 296 2.35 2.38 -22.31
C THR A 296 3.58 3.13 -22.83
N ALA A 297 4.56 3.41 -21.97
CA ALA A 297 5.82 4.02 -22.38
C ALA A 297 6.71 2.99 -23.11
N ASP A 298 6.79 1.75 -22.59
CA ASP A 298 7.57 0.67 -23.19
C ASP A 298 7.13 0.39 -24.64
N VAL A 299 5.82 0.19 -24.87
CA VAL A 299 5.32 -0.12 -26.22
C VAL A 299 5.53 1.02 -27.21
N GLN A 300 5.41 2.27 -26.75
CA GLN A 300 5.64 3.44 -27.59
C GLN A 300 7.12 3.66 -27.89
N TRP A 301 8.02 3.34 -26.96
CA TRP A 301 9.44 3.44 -27.21
C TRP A 301 9.92 2.33 -28.15
N TRP A 302 9.52 1.09 -27.89
CA TRP A 302 9.90 -0.05 -28.72
C TRP A 302 9.33 0.02 -30.13
N SER A 303 8.16 0.63 -30.35
CA SER A 303 7.66 0.82 -31.71
C SER A 303 8.55 1.72 -32.59
N THR A 304 9.53 2.41 -32.00
CA THR A 304 10.55 3.20 -32.72
C THR A 304 11.89 2.48 -32.90
N GLU A 305 12.01 1.25 -32.39
CA GLU A 305 13.25 0.49 -32.40
C GLU A 305 13.64 0.06 -33.82
N CYS A 306 14.93 0.23 -34.17
CA CYS A 306 15.40 0.08 -35.55
C CYS A 306 15.33 -1.35 -36.08
N SER A 307 15.54 -2.38 -35.25
CA SER A 307 15.40 -3.78 -35.66
C SER A 307 13.95 -4.13 -36.02
N ILE A 308 12.97 -3.61 -35.28
CA ILE A 308 11.54 -3.76 -35.58
C ILE A 308 11.20 -3.11 -36.94
N VAL A 309 11.64 -1.86 -37.14
CA VAL A 309 11.38 -1.13 -38.38
C VAL A 309 12.00 -1.86 -39.57
N LYS A 310 13.27 -2.29 -39.47
CA LYS A 310 13.97 -3.03 -40.54
C LYS A 310 13.29 -4.35 -40.89
N ALA A 311 12.89 -5.13 -39.89
CA ALA A 311 12.19 -6.39 -40.12
C ALA A 311 10.89 -6.19 -40.89
N LEU A 312 10.15 -5.11 -40.63
CA LEU A 312 8.92 -4.77 -41.35
C LEU A 312 9.15 -4.21 -42.76
N THR A 313 10.21 -3.44 -42.97
CA THR A 313 10.49 -2.81 -44.26
C THR A 313 11.25 -3.70 -45.24
N GLU A 314 12.27 -4.42 -44.75
CA GLU A 314 13.17 -5.22 -45.58
C GLU A 314 12.75 -6.69 -45.64
N LYS A 315 12.12 -7.22 -44.58
CA LYS A 315 11.59 -8.60 -44.49
C LYS A 315 12.59 -9.69 -44.90
N THR A 316 13.88 -9.46 -44.65
CA THR A 316 14.93 -10.47 -44.86
C THR A 316 15.02 -11.41 -43.65
N ASP A 317 15.38 -12.68 -43.88
CA ASP A 317 15.53 -13.67 -42.80
C ASP A 317 16.53 -13.18 -41.74
N GLU A 318 17.64 -12.56 -42.14
CA GLU A 318 18.64 -12.00 -41.22
C GLU A 318 18.07 -10.93 -40.28
N ASN A 319 17.23 -10.01 -40.78
CA ASN A 319 16.64 -8.97 -39.94
C ASN A 319 15.56 -9.54 -39.00
N ILE A 320 14.82 -10.54 -39.46
CA ILE A 320 13.79 -11.21 -38.65
C ILE A 320 14.45 -12.03 -37.53
N ASP A 321 15.52 -12.78 -37.84
CA ASP A 321 16.28 -13.55 -36.86
C ASP A 321 16.92 -12.64 -35.81
N PHE A 322 17.47 -11.49 -36.23
CA PHE A 322 17.99 -10.49 -35.31
C PHE A 322 16.88 -9.91 -34.42
N LEU A 323 15.71 -9.61 -34.98
CA LEU A 323 14.56 -9.13 -34.20
C LEU A 323 14.09 -10.18 -33.18
N ASN A 324 13.97 -11.45 -33.57
CA ASN A 324 13.61 -12.54 -32.66
C ASN A 324 14.56 -12.61 -31.46
N LEU A 325 15.88 -12.52 -31.70
CA LEU A 325 16.89 -12.47 -30.63
C LEU A 325 16.69 -11.27 -29.69
N ARG A 326 16.36 -10.10 -30.25
CA ARG A 326 16.10 -8.88 -29.47
C ARG A 326 14.83 -9.01 -28.61
N LEU A 327 13.75 -9.54 -29.17
CA LEU A 327 12.48 -9.74 -28.43
C LEU A 327 12.64 -10.78 -27.31
N ASP A 328 13.34 -11.88 -27.57
CA ASP A 328 13.71 -12.88 -26.53
C ASP A 328 14.51 -12.24 -25.39
N THR A 329 15.50 -11.39 -25.74
CA THR A 329 16.28 -10.65 -24.75
C THR A 329 15.39 -9.74 -23.90
N ILE A 330 14.42 -9.05 -24.51
CA ILE A 330 13.49 -8.19 -23.77
C ILE A 330 12.63 -9.01 -22.81
N LEU A 331 12.06 -10.14 -23.26
CA LEU A 331 11.23 -10.99 -22.41
C LEU A 331 11.99 -11.58 -21.21
N LYS A 332 13.30 -11.82 -21.34
CA LYS A 332 14.15 -12.26 -20.23
C LYS A 332 14.25 -11.23 -19.10
N PHE A 333 14.35 -9.95 -19.44
CA PHE A 333 14.45 -8.88 -18.44
C PHE A 333 13.08 -8.42 -17.92
N TYR A 334 12.03 -8.49 -18.75
CA TYR A 334 10.68 -8.06 -18.39
C TYR A 334 9.79 -9.27 -18.09
N THR A 335 9.95 -9.86 -16.91
CA THR A 335 9.32 -11.12 -16.53
C THR A 335 7.79 -11.11 -16.43
N VAL A 336 7.17 -9.93 -16.51
CA VAL A 336 5.71 -9.73 -16.49
C VAL A 336 5.09 -9.73 -17.89
N TYR A 337 5.90 -9.86 -18.94
CA TYR A 337 5.39 -10.07 -20.29
C TYR A 337 5.37 -11.55 -20.62
N GLN A 338 4.25 -11.97 -21.19
CA GLN A 338 4.12 -13.31 -21.75
C GLN A 338 4.67 -13.36 -23.18
N ASP A 339 4.48 -12.28 -23.95
CA ASP A 339 4.94 -12.20 -25.33
C ASP A 339 5.01 -10.74 -25.81
N ILE A 340 5.77 -10.52 -26.88
CA ILE A 340 5.83 -9.28 -27.64
C ILE A 340 5.64 -9.65 -29.11
N VAL A 341 4.64 -9.08 -29.77
CA VAL A 341 4.21 -9.46 -31.11
C VAL A 341 4.38 -8.28 -32.06
N VAL A 342 5.09 -8.50 -33.17
CA VAL A 342 5.25 -7.52 -34.25
C VAL A 342 4.47 -8.00 -35.46
N CYS A 343 3.51 -7.21 -35.92
CA CYS A 343 2.71 -7.53 -37.10
C CYS A 343 2.70 -6.41 -38.14
N ASP A 344 2.48 -6.78 -39.40
CA ASP A 344 2.28 -5.82 -40.48
C ASP A 344 0.86 -5.25 -40.51
N MET A 345 0.61 -4.27 -41.38
CA MET A 345 -0.70 -3.62 -41.52
C MET A 345 -1.82 -4.55 -41.99
N THR A 346 -1.50 -5.76 -42.46
CA THR A 346 -2.52 -6.77 -42.83
C THR A 346 -2.86 -7.71 -41.67
N GLY A 347 -2.11 -7.62 -40.58
CA GLY A 347 -2.27 -8.43 -39.37
C GLY A 347 -1.46 -9.72 -39.42
N ASN A 348 -0.50 -9.88 -40.34
CA ASN A 348 0.41 -11.02 -40.32
C ASN A 348 1.51 -10.78 -39.28
N ILE A 349 1.76 -11.77 -38.43
CA ILE A 349 2.86 -11.71 -37.47
C ILE A 349 4.18 -11.90 -38.24
N ILE A 350 5.09 -10.94 -38.08
CA ILE A 350 6.44 -10.98 -38.67
C ILE A 350 7.42 -11.64 -37.70
N SER A 351 7.27 -11.34 -36.41
CA SER A 351 8.14 -11.84 -35.35
C SER A 351 7.39 -11.77 -34.02
N ASN A 352 7.72 -12.68 -33.10
CA ASN A 352 7.29 -12.64 -31.71
C ASN A 352 8.47 -12.98 -30.78
N GLY A 353 8.33 -12.67 -29.50
CA GLY A 353 9.35 -12.98 -28.49
C GLY A 353 9.19 -14.37 -27.89
N SER A 354 7.96 -14.88 -27.81
CA SER A 354 7.65 -16.15 -27.15
C SER A 354 7.64 -17.32 -28.13
N SER A 355 8.41 -18.36 -27.79
CA SER A 355 8.42 -19.62 -28.54
C SER A 355 7.12 -20.42 -28.41
N GLU A 356 6.27 -20.10 -27.43
CA GLU A 356 4.96 -20.74 -27.24
C GLU A 356 3.91 -20.19 -28.21
N ASN A 357 4.09 -18.95 -28.70
CA ASN A 357 3.15 -18.34 -29.61
C ASN A 357 3.38 -18.83 -31.04
N THR A 358 2.45 -19.65 -31.51
CA THR A 358 2.45 -20.22 -32.87
C THR A 358 1.45 -19.54 -33.82
N GLU A 359 0.79 -18.47 -33.36
CA GLU A 359 -0.14 -17.71 -34.19
C GLU A 359 0.59 -17.07 -35.37
N LYS A 360 -0.06 -17.09 -36.54
CA LYS A 360 0.48 -16.47 -37.76
C LYS A 360 -0.15 -15.12 -38.05
N THR A 361 -1.31 -14.83 -37.46
CA THR A 361 -2.05 -13.61 -37.73
C THR A 361 -2.87 -13.18 -36.54
N VAL A 362 -2.94 -11.85 -36.37
CA VAL A 362 -3.74 -11.16 -35.35
C VAL A 362 -4.86 -10.35 -35.98
N LYS A 363 -5.13 -10.54 -37.28
CA LYS A 363 -6.09 -9.76 -38.06
C LYS A 363 -7.48 -9.72 -37.42
N ASP A 364 -7.87 -10.83 -36.78
CA ASP A 364 -9.18 -10.94 -36.14
C ASP A 364 -9.26 -10.47 -34.70
N SER A 365 -8.12 -10.22 -34.07
CA SER A 365 -8.06 -9.75 -32.70
C SER A 365 -8.69 -8.37 -32.53
N THR A 366 -9.29 -8.13 -31.36
CA THR A 366 -9.96 -6.87 -31.03
C THR A 366 -8.97 -5.71 -30.97
N TRP A 367 -7.82 -5.91 -30.33
CA TRP A 367 -6.77 -4.89 -30.18
C TRP A 367 -6.22 -4.42 -31.53
N PHE A 368 -5.96 -5.34 -32.46
CA PHE A 368 -5.48 -4.98 -33.81
C PHE A 368 -6.52 -4.17 -34.57
N LYS A 369 -7.79 -4.62 -34.53
CA LYS A 369 -8.91 -3.89 -35.15
C LYS A 369 -9.11 -2.51 -34.51
N ASN A 370 -8.94 -2.37 -33.20
CA ASN A 370 -9.08 -1.09 -32.49
C ASN A 370 -7.98 -0.11 -32.91
N MET A 371 -6.73 -0.55 -33.02
CA MET A 371 -5.62 0.28 -33.51
C MET A 371 -5.79 0.74 -34.97
N LEU A 372 -6.43 -0.08 -35.82
CA LEU A 372 -6.73 0.30 -37.21
C LEU A 372 -7.92 1.25 -37.35
N LYS A 373 -8.90 1.20 -36.44
CA LYS A 373 -10.11 2.04 -36.52
C LYS A 373 -9.83 3.52 -36.32
N ASN A 374 -8.92 3.86 -35.42
CA ASN A 374 -8.64 5.24 -35.04
C ASN A 374 -7.30 5.70 -35.63
N SER A 375 -7.35 6.52 -36.68
CA SER A 375 -6.15 7.02 -37.35
C SER A 375 -5.30 7.91 -36.45
N GLU A 376 -5.89 8.63 -35.50
CA GLU A 376 -5.19 9.56 -34.60
C GLU A 376 -4.60 8.88 -33.35
N GLN A 377 -5.07 7.68 -33.01
CA GLN A 377 -4.60 6.96 -31.82
C GLN A 377 -3.27 6.25 -32.10
N GLU A 378 -2.21 6.67 -31.41
CA GLU A 378 -0.84 6.16 -31.59
C GLU A 378 -0.54 4.89 -30.77
N TYR A 379 -1.25 4.70 -29.67
CA TYR A 379 -1.12 3.55 -28.80
C TYR A 379 -2.46 3.18 -28.15
N GLY A 380 -2.60 1.92 -27.74
CA GLY A 380 -3.83 1.34 -27.22
C GLY A 380 -3.58 0.45 -26.01
N PHE A 381 -4.66 0.24 -25.27
CA PHE A 381 -4.73 -0.65 -24.11
C PHE A 381 -6.05 -1.41 -24.18
N ASP A 382 -5.98 -2.74 -24.23
CA ASP A 382 -7.13 -3.62 -24.35
C ASP A 382 -7.09 -4.73 -23.29
N ILE A 383 -8.26 -5.07 -22.74
CA ILE A 383 -8.45 -6.19 -21.83
C ILE A 383 -8.95 -7.39 -22.65
N ILE A 384 -8.16 -8.47 -22.69
CA ILE A 384 -8.50 -9.70 -23.39
C ILE A 384 -8.92 -10.75 -22.35
N ARG A 385 -10.19 -11.14 -22.37
CA ARG A 385 -10.73 -12.19 -21.51
C ARG A 385 -10.80 -13.50 -22.30
N GLN A 386 -10.03 -14.50 -21.89
CA GLN A 386 -10.11 -15.85 -22.44
C GLN A 386 -10.86 -16.73 -21.47
N THR A 387 -12.11 -17.07 -21.80
CA THR A 387 -12.93 -17.99 -21.00
C THR A 387 -12.72 -19.41 -21.49
N SER A 388 -12.14 -20.26 -20.64
CA SER A 388 -12.14 -21.72 -20.82
C SER A 388 -13.28 -22.33 -19.97
N GLU A 389 -13.60 -23.62 -20.18
CA GLU A 389 -14.71 -24.31 -19.50
C GLU A 389 -14.61 -24.33 -17.95
N SER A 390 -13.46 -23.95 -17.37
CA SER A 390 -13.26 -23.90 -15.91
C SER A 390 -12.54 -22.66 -15.37
N ASP A 391 -11.94 -21.83 -16.22
CA ASP A 391 -11.18 -20.65 -15.78
C ASP A 391 -11.22 -19.51 -16.81
N THR A 392 -11.29 -18.26 -16.33
CA THR A 392 -11.23 -17.05 -17.17
C THR A 392 -9.88 -16.38 -16.97
N ALA A 393 -8.95 -16.60 -17.89
CA ALA A 393 -7.67 -15.92 -17.87
C ALA A 393 -7.83 -14.49 -18.43
N THR A 394 -7.47 -13.49 -17.63
CA THR A 394 -7.40 -12.10 -18.08
C THR A 394 -5.99 -11.80 -18.56
N LYS A 395 -5.85 -11.31 -19.80
CA LYS A 395 -4.60 -10.77 -20.35
C LYS A 395 -4.80 -9.31 -20.68
N LEU A 396 -3.74 -8.52 -20.51
CA LEU A 396 -3.74 -7.13 -20.95
C LEU A 396 -2.86 -6.99 -22.19
N MET A 397 -3.34 -6.22 -23.16
CA MET A 397 -2.65 -5.96 -24.41
C MET A 397 -2.34 -4.48 -24.51
N PHE A 398 -1.05 -4.15 -24.61
CA PHE A 398 -0.59 -2.81 -24.95
C PHE A 398 -0.17 -2.81 -26.41
N SER A 399 -0.61 -1.82 -27.17
CA SER A 399 -0.29 -1.76 -28.59
C SER A 399 0.19 -0.37 -29.02
N SER A 400 1.05 -0.30 -30.04
CA SER A 400 1.48 0.97 -30.64
C SER A 400 1.74 0.82 -32.13
N LYS A 401 1.43 1.88 -32.88
CA LYS A 401 1.74 1.99 -34.30
C LYS A 401 3.25 2.06 -34.50
N ILE A 402 3.74 1.29 -35.48
CA ILE A 402 5.13 1.32 -35.92
C ILE A 402 5.19 2.18 -37.16
N HIS A 403 5.99 3.24 -37.12
CA HIS A 403 6.18 4.14 -38.25
C HIS A 403 7.48 3.87 -38.97
N ARG A 404 7.49 4.11 -40.29
CA ARG A 404 8.72 4.01 -41.09
C ARG A 404 9.82 4.89 -40.50
N ASP A 405 11.04 4.36 -40.43
CA ASP A 405 12.22 5.00 -39.81
C ASP A 405 12.05 5.38 -38.33
N GLY A 406 11.05 4.84 -37.64
CA GLY A 406 10.76 5.16 -36.23
C GLY A 406 10.23 6.58 -36.01
N LYS A 407 9.80 7.28 -37.06
CA LYS A 407 9.33 8.68 -37.00
C LYS A 407 7.81 8.76 -37.14
N LYS A 408 7.13 9.29 -36.13
CA LYS A 408 5.66 9.48 -36.14
C LYS A 408 5.11 10.25 -37.34
N SER A 409 5.92 11.12 -37.97
CA SER A 409 5.54 11.85 -39.19
C SER A 409 5.40 10.98 -40.43
N ASN A 410 5.97 9.77 -40.41
CA ASN A 410 6.01 8.88 -41.54
C ASN A 410 4.79 7.94 -41.53
N GLU A 411 4.60 7.21 -42.63
CA GLU A 411 3.53 6.22 -42.73
C GLU A 411 3.67 5.10 -41.69
N VAL A 412 2.52 4.57 -41.28
CA VAL A 412 2.43 3.39 -40.40
C VAL A 412 2.70 2.13 -41.23
N ILE A 413 3.66 1.33 -40.80
CA ILE A 413 4.11 0.11 -41.50
C ILE A 413 3.76 -1.18 -40.76
N GLY A 414 3.35 -1.08 -39.49
CA GLY A 414 2.95 -2.22 -38.67
C GLY A 414 2.43 -1.80 -37.31
N ILE A 415 2.16 -2.80 -36.46
CA ILE A 415 1.73 -2.60 -35.08
C ILE A 415 2.57 -3.50 -34.17
N LEU A 416 3.04 -2.93 -33.07
CA LEU A 416 3.67 -3.65 -31.96
C LEU A 416 2.59 -3.93 -30.91
N GLY A 417 2.55 -5.17 -30.41
CA GLY A 417 1.72 -5.58 -29.27
C GLY A 417 2.59 -6.16 -28.16
N ILE A 418 2.29 -5.84 -26.91
CA ILE A 418 2.87 -6.45 -25.72
C ILE A 418 1.75 -7.18 -24.97
N VAL A 419 1.93 -8.48 -24.78
CA VAL A 419 1.05 -9.34 -23.99
C VAL A 419 1.53 -9.32 -22.55
N PHE A 420 0.79 -8.63 -21.69
CA PHE A 420 1.08 -8.50 -20.28
C PHE A 420 0.38 -9.59 -19.46
N ASP A 421 1.17 -10.28 -18.64
CA ASP A 421 0.71 -11.33 -17.72
C ASP A 421 0.11 -10.70 -16.47
N TRP A 422 -1.17 -10.35 -16.58
CA TRP A 422 -1.92 -9.67 -15.53
C TRP A 422 -2.03 -10.49 -14.24
N GLU A 423 -2.31 -11.79 -14.34
CA GLU A 423 -2.50 -12.64 -13.16
C GLU A 423 -1.22 -12.78 -12.34
N ARG A 424 -0.07 -12.97 -13.01
CA ARG A 424 1.22 -13.01 -12.33
C ARG A 424 1.57 -11.67 -11.68
N PHE A 425 1.31 -10.57 -12.37
CA PHE A 425 1.57 -9.23 -11.87
C PHE A 425 0.71 -8.90 -10.65
N ILE A 426 -0.61 -9.06 -10.74
CA ILE A 426 -1.52 -8.66 -9.66
C ILE A 426 -1.32 -9.50 -8.40
N LYS A 427 -0.94 -10.78 -8.56
CA LYS A 427 -0.55 -11.62 -7.43
C LYS A 427 0.63 -11.01 -6.66
N THR A 428 1.60 -10.39 -7.34
CA THR A 428 2.73 -9.73 -6.69
C THR A 428 2.26 -8.56 -5.82
N ILE A 429 1.29 -7.77 -6.28
CA ILE A 429 0.69 -6.68 -5.48
C ILE A 429 -0.08 -7.24 -4.27
N PHE A 430 -0.87 -8.29 -4.47
CA PHE A 430 -1.62 -8.92 -3.38
C PHE A 430 -0.69 -9.52 -2.32
N ASP A 431 0.37 -10.22 -2.73
CA ASP A 431 1.35 -10.83 -1.82
C ASP A 431 2.17 -9.76 -1.06
N GLN A 432 2.37 -8.58 -1.65
CA GLN A 432 3.07 -7.46 -1.02
C GLN A 432 2.15 -6.51 -0.23
N THR A 433 0.83 -6.72 -0.26
CA THR A 433 -0.09 -5.93 0.55
C THR A 433 0.19 -6.23 2.04
N PRO A 434 0.53 -5.25 2.88
CA PRO A 434 0.99 -5.46 4.25
C PRO A 434 -0.16 -5.84 5.20
N LEU A 435 -0.66 -7.06 5.04
CA LEU A 435 -1.60 -7.73 5.92
C LEU A 435 -0.83 -8.48 7.02
N ARG A 436 -1.45 -8.60 8.19
CA ARG A 436 -0.89 -9.42 9.29
C ARG A 436 -1.07 -10.91 8.99
N GLU A 437 -0.26 -11.77 9.60
CA GLU A 437 -0.35 -13.22 9.38
C GLU A 437 -1.76 -13.79 9.63
N ASN A 438 -2.46 -13.28 10.66
CA ASN A 438 -3.83 -13.67 10.97
C ASN A 438 -4.89 -13.09 10.01
N GLU A 439 -4.53 -12.07 9.21
CA GLU A 439 -5.41 -11.41 8.24
C GLU A 439 -5.32 -12.03 6.83
N LEU A 440 -4.18 -12.66 6.49
CA LEU A 440 -3.89 -13.15 5.14
C LEU A 440 -4.94 -14.13 4.61
N ASN A 441 -5.46 -15.01 5.47
CA ASN A 441 -6.40 -16.07 5.07
C ASN A 441 -7.87 -15.64 5.11
N SER A 442 -8.18 -14.49 5.71
CA SER A 442 -9.54 -13.98 5.88
C SER A 442 -9.84 -12.77 5.01
N THR A 443 -8.82 -12.05 4.55
CA THR A 443 -8.96 -10.77 3.85
C THR A 443 -8.95 -10.95 2.33
N LYS A 444 -10.06 -10.63 1.66
CA LYS A 444 -10.10 -10.63 0.19
C LYS A 444 -9.57 -9.33 -0.39
N LEU A 445 -8.74 -9.45 -1.41
CA LEU A 445 -8.20 -8.37 -2.22
C LEU A 445 -8.73 -8.54 -3.63
N ILE A 446 -9.35 -7.49 -4.19
CA ILE A 446 -10.06 -7.57 -5.46
C ILE A 446 -9.76 -6.34 -6.29
N ILE A 447 -9.52 -6.53 -7.59
CA ILE A 447 -9.46 -5.45 -8.58
C ILE A 447 -10.63 -5.60 -9.55
N LEU A 448 -11.33 -4.50 -9.80
CA LEU A 448 -12.40 -4.39 -10.79
C LEU A 448 -12.01 -3.39 -11.89
N ASP A 449 -12.48 -3.63 -13.11
CA ASP A 449 -12.38 -2.65 -14.20
C ASP A 449 -13.33 -1.45 -14.00
N SER A 450 -13.31 -0.50 -14.94
CA SER A 450 -14.18 0.68 -14.92
C SER A 450 -15.68 0.36 -15.03
N ASP A 451 -16.02 -0.81 -15.59
CA ASP A 451 -17.39 -1.32 -15.71
C ASP A 451 -17.78 -2.20 -14.51
N ARG A 452 -16.95 -2.21 -13.46
CA ARG A 452 -17.12 -2.98 -12.22
C ARG A 452 -17.10 -4.50 -12.43
N LYS A 453 -16.50 -4.97 -13.51
CA LYS A 453 -16.26 -6.40 -13.74
C LYS A 453 -14.98 -6.80 -13.04
N LYS A 454 -15.01 -7.94 -12.36
CA LYS A 454 -13.84 -8.51 -11.69
C LYS A 454 -12.73 -8.79 -12.69
N LEU A 455 -11.54 -8.26 -12.41
CA LEU A 455 -10.32 -8.56 -13.16
C LEU A 455 -9.56 -9.68 -12.46
N SER A 456 -9.28 -9.53 -11.17
CA SER A 456 -8.66 -10.57 -10.34
C SER A 456 -9.08 -10.47 -8.89
N GLU A 457 -8.87 -11.56 -8.16
CA GLU A 457 -9.02 -11.68 -6.72
C GLU A 457 -7.90 -12.56 -6.14
N ASN A 458 -7.54 -12.36 -4.88
CA ASN A 458 -6.62 -13.27 -4.20
C ASN A 458 -7.29 -14.62 -3.91
N THR A 459 -6.49 -15.69 -3.88
CA THR A 459 -7.00 -17.05 -3.68
C THR A 459 -7.40 -17.27 -2.22
N ILE A 460 -8.68 -17.09 -1.91
CA ILE A 460 -9.28 -17.42 -0.61
C ILE A 460 -10.43 -18.41 -0.83
N GLN A 461 -10.41 -19.54 -0.10
CA GLN A 461 -11.39 -20.63 -0.24
C GLN A 461 -12.83 -20.25 0.13
N LYS A 462 -13.04 -19.23 0.96
CA LYS A 462 -14.39 -18.77 1.34
C LYS A 462 -14.95 -17.82 0.29
N ASN A 463 -16.08 -18.18 -0.31
CA ASN A 463 -16.88 -17.26 -1.12
C ASN A 463 -17.82 -16.44 -0.22
N PHE A 464 -17.74 -15.12 -0.34
CA PHE A 464 -18.64 -14.18 0.32
C PHE A 464 -19.38 -13.43 -0.77
N ALA A 465 -20.70 -13.36 -0.72
CA ALA A 465 -21.48 -12.56 -1.65
C ALA A 465 -21.41 -11.09 -1.21
N PHE A 466 -20.58 -10.28 -1.88
CA PHE A 466 -20.41 -8.85 -1.57
C PHE A 466 -20.89 -7.93 -2.70
N GLU A 467 -21.27 -8.51 -3.84
CA GLU A 467 -21.60 -7.81 -5.08
C GLU A 467 -22.77 -6.83 -4.89
N ASN A 468 -23.71 -7.13 -4.00
CA ASN A 468 -24.84 -6.24 -3.69
C ASN A 468 -24.43 -4.95 -2.95
N TYR A 469 -23.28 -4.95 -2.27
CA TYR A 469 -22.79 -3.79 -1.50
C TYR A 469 -21.90 -2.87 -2.32
N LEU A 470 -21.50 -3.33 -3.51
CA LEU A 470 -20.67 -2.61 -4.45
C LEU A 470 -21.33 -1.28 -4.85
N GLU A 471 -22.55 -1.29 -5.37
CA GLU A 471 -23.20 -0.10 -5.93
C GLU A 471 -23.21 1.12 -5.00
N SER A 472 -23.40 0.91 -3.70
CA SER A 472 -23.50 1.99 -2.72
C SER A 472 -22.16 2.60 -2.29
N SER A 473 -21.04 1.93 -2.58
CA SER A 473 -19.72 2.27 -2.04
C SER A 473 -18.86 3.08 -3.03
N PHE A 474 -19.20 3.11 -4.33
CA PHE A 474 -18.36 3.71 -5.37
C PHE A 474 -18.52 5.23 -5.58
N ASP A 475 -19.43 5.88 -4.86
CA ASP A 475 -19.69 7.33 -5.05
C ASP A 475 -18.51 8.20 -4.59
N LYS A 476 -17.61 7.65 -3.76
CA LYS A 476 -16.42 8.35 -3.25
C LYS A 476 -15.14 7.73 -3.80
N LYS A 477 -14.09 8.55 -3.94
CA LYS A 477 -12.75 8.08 -4.38
C LYS A 477 -12.11 7.10 -3.39
N LYS A 478 -12.37 7.29 -2.11
CA LYS A 478 -11.86 6.48 -0.99
C LYS A 478 -12.95 6.41 0.08
N CYS A 479 -13.32 5.21 0.51
CA CYS A 479 -14.21 5.01 1.65
C CYS A 479 -14.15 3.58 2.16
N PHE A 480 -14.83 3.34 3.28
CA PHE A 480 -15.17 2.00 3.74
C PHE A 480 -16.61 1.96 4.23
N LYS A 481 -17.17 0.75 4.31
CA LYS A 481 -18.45 0.45 4.96
C LYS A 481 -18.35 -0.83 5.76
N ILE A 482 -19.15 -0.92 6.81
CA ILE A 482 -19.38 -2.17 7.53
C ILE A 482 -20.57 -2.84 6.85
N ILE A 483 -20.40 -4.09 6.44
CA ILE A 483 -21.43 -4.89 5.78
C ILE A 483 -21.64 -6.19 6.53
N PRO A 484 -22.87 -6.71 6.60
CA PRO A 484 -23.13 -8.03 7.16
C PRO A 484 -22.67 -9.11 6.17
N ILE A 485 -21.96 -10.11 6.69
CA ILE A 485 -21.51 -11.30 5.95
C ILE A 485 -21.78 -12.53 6.82
N ASP A 486 -22.64 -13.42 6.33
CA ASP A 486 -23.11 -14.61 7.05
C ASP A 486 -23.64 -14.24 8.46
N ASP A 487 -23.04 -14.79 9.53
CA ASP A 487 -23.37 -14.49 10.94
C ASP A 487 -22.47 -13.39 11.55
N SER A 488 -21.73 -12.64 10.73
CA SER A 488 -20.71 -11.69 11.16
C SER A 488 -20.77 -10.35 10.41
N GLU A 489 -19.92 -9.41 10.82
CA GLU A 489 -19.70 -8.16 10.08
C GLU A 489 -18.35 -8.20 9.37
N ALA A 490 -18.22 -7.44 8.29
CA ALA A 490 -16.95 -7.23 7.60
C ALA A 490 -16.80 -5.76 7.20
N ILE A 491 -15.56 -5.32 7.09
CA ILE A 491 -15.23 -4.03 6.49
C ILE A 491 -15.00 -4.23 5.00
N LEU A 492 -15.81 -3.56 4.19
CA LEU A 492 -15.59 -3.37 2.76
C LEU A 492 -14.92 -2.00 2.57
N ALA A 493 -13.62 -2.02 2.30
CA ALA A 493 -12.85 -0.84 1.95
C ALA A 493 -12.72 -0.73 0.43
N HIS A 494 -12.82 0.49 -0.09
CA HIS A 494 -12.84 0.78 -1.51
C HIS A 494 -11.95 1.97 -1.85
N SER A 495 -11.24 1.87 -2.98
CA SER A 495 -10.56 2.99 -3.62
C SER A 495 -10.71 2.94 -5.14
N LYS A 496 -10.93 4.11 -5.74
CA LYS A 496 -10.89 4.32 -7.19
C LYS A 496 -9.52 4.83 -7.62
N SER A 497 -9.02 4.32 -8.75
CA SER A 497 -7.86 4.84 -9.48
C SER A 497 -7.93 6.37 -9.58
N ALA A 498 -6.87 7.05 -9.14
CA ALA A 498 -6.68 8.48 -9.33
C ALA A 498 -5.96 8.79 -10.65
N GLY A 499 -5.38 7.77 -11.28
CA GLY A 499 -4.48 7.88 -12.41
C GLY A 499 -3.06 8.27 -12.00
N TYR A 500 -2.13 8.04 -12.92
CA TYR A 500 -0.70 8.34 -12.80
C TYR A 500 -0.20 9.00 -14.10
N GLU A 501 0.45 10.16 -14.00
CA GLU A 501 1.00 10.91 -15.14
C GLU A 501 0.03 11.12 -16.32
N GLY A 502 -1.24 11.36 -16.02
CA GLY A 502 -2.30 11.57 -17.02
C GLY A 502 -2.89 10.27 -17.60
N PHE A 503 -2.36 9.10 -17.25
CA PHE A 503 -2.96 7.81 -17.54
C PHE A 503 -3.87 7.38 -16.38
N SER A 504 -5.11 7.04 -16.67
CA SER A 504 -6.05 6.57 -15.66
C SER A 504 -6.87 5.43 -16.21
N THR A 505 -6.81 4.29 -15.55
CA THR A 505 -7.66 3.14 -15.87
C THR A 505 -9.11 3.36 -15.43
N GLY A 506 -9.32 4.18 -14.39
CA GLY A 506 -10.63 4.33 -13.75
C GLY A 506 -11.08 3.08 -13.01
N TRP A 507 -10.17 2.11 -12.83
CA TRP A 507 -10.40 0.85 -12.13
C TRP A 507 -10.55 1.06 -10.64
N HIS A 508 -10.92 -0.02 -9.96
CA HIS A 508 -11.21 -0.01 -8.54
C HIS A 508 -10.47 -1.12 -7.81
N SER A 509 -9.96 -0.80 -6.62
CA SER A 509 -9.52 -1.79 -5.65
C SER A 509 -10.55 -1.90 -4.54
N ILE A 510 -10.74 -3.13 -4.06
CA ILE A 510 -11.57 -3.45 -2.90
C ILE A 510 -10.78 -4.36 -1.99
N ILE A 511 -10.86 -4.08 -0.69
CA ILE A 511 -10.39 -4.97 0.37
C ILE A 511 -11.59 -5.30 1.25
N LEU A 512 -11.82 -6.61 1.44
CA LEU A 512 -12.88 -7.11 2.28
C LEU A 512 -12.28 -7.89 3.45
N GLN A 513 -12.47 -7.42 4.67
CA GLN A 513 -11.91 -8.02 5.88
C GLN A 513 -13.02 -8.32 6.88
N PRO A 514 -13.26 -9.59 7.24
CA PRO A 514 -14.14 -9.96 8.36
C PRO A 514 -13.66 -9.31 9.68
N LEU A 515 -14.60 -8.89 10.52
CA LEU A 515 -14.32 -8.20 11.79
C LEU A 515 -14.04 -9.13 12.96
#